data_AF-A0A482VDL7-F1
#
_entry.id   AF-A0A482VDL7-F1
#
_cell.length_a   1.000
_cell.length_b   1.000
_cell.length_c   1.000
_cell.angle_alpha   90.00
_cell.angle_beta   90.00
_cell.angle_gamma   90.00
#
_symmetry.space_group_name_H-M   'P 1'
#
loop_
_entity.id
_entity.type
_entity.pdbx_description
1 polymer ?
#
loop_
_entity_poly.entity_id
_entity_poly.type
_entity_poly.pdbx_seq_one_letter_code
_entity_poly.pdbx_strand_id
1 'polypeptide(L)'
;MAAKPPPPTHRVRVENEMIKRREKQFRYEQMWNGRKQYYEHWEKKNAKFDEWTSPRYHETNNKLIEDIKKKREHEDNLQKRREKLRKLLHEEENLYQIELMIHKTKNSVYAKPKIDEVPTEVLKELNLGLKLEEDDRRRHEAELKLYHQWRNNNPVLKHYERMQRSRDLKLSWLDQQIENRMRKEKEEEECRKILKEREKMLREEQAREEDFQKRIEAKKEELKANLEQQIDELKRKTQLSEDLRRKEEEECRKKIELDKIEAERIDDERKKLERECALYNIKQYKMRLKKKAENIQENLKKERELILKLKELEVAERIEDEAKKNEVKEAIAQFLVLNEEQKKLERCRQRHLDFLFDSEAKVQYQQQDEFWKQEEAARAKLIKDVLTTIQTQIDNNMKKHKEKQARVIKEREEMVARIEAYNSELKELKEEETRTKRERMRSINEEVKVKNAKKKERENTELRKIDEELERVRKEEERLKREIMNIQRRQGPIRPTRSKLFF
;
A
#
# COMPACT_ATOMS: atom_id res chain seq x y z
N MET A 1 57.41 45.90 4.94
CA MET A 1 56.09 46.57 4.98
C MET A 1 55.55 46.66 3.56
N ALA A 2 54.70 45.72 3.14
CA ALA A 2 54.07 45.77 1.82
C ALA A 2 52.78 46.58 1.92
N ALA A 3 52.70 47.68 1.17
CA ALA A 3 51.55 48.58 1.15
C ALA A 3 50.28 47.85 0.70
N LYS A 4 49.22 47.92 1.50
CA LYS A 4 47.90 47.40 1.11
C LYS A 4 47.37 48.20 -0.08
N PRO A 5 46.91 47.54 -1.15
CA PRO A 5 46.39 48.24 -2.32
C PRO A 5 45.12 49.03 -1.97
N PRO A 6 44.86 50.14 -2.67
CA PRO A 6 43.69 50.98 -2.43
C PRO A 6 42.39 50.20 -2.67
N PRO A 7 41.31 50.54 -1.93
CA PRO A 7 40.04 49.84 -2.07
C PRO A 7 39.48 50.02 -3.49
N PRO A 8 38.98 48.94 -4.12
CA PRO A 8 38.48 48.98 -5.48
C PRO A 8 37.26 49.90 -5.59
N THR A 9 37.18 50.64 -6.70
CA THR A 9 36.03 51.51 -7.01
C THR A 9 34.73 50.69 -7.09
N HIS A 10 33.58 51.32 -6.83
CA HIS A 10 32.26 50.65 -6.79
C HIS A 10 32.00 49.79 -8.04
N ARG A 11 32.41 50.27 -9.22
CA ARG A 11 32.32 49.55 -10.49
C ARG A 11 33.13 48.24 -10.48
N VAL A 12 34.38 48.28 -10.02
CA VAL A 12 35.24 47.11 -9.88
C VAL A 12 34.68 46.14 -8.84
N ARG A 13 33.99 46.63 -7.80
CA ARG A 13 33.33 45.76 -6.81
C ARG A 13 32.14 45.01 -7.41
N VAL A 14 31.29 45.69 -8.19
CA VAL A 14 30.16 45.07 -8.89
C VAL A 14 30.64 44.07 -9.94
N GLU A 15 31.68 44.43 -10.71
CA GLU A 15 32.32 43.53 -11.68
C GLU A 15 32.90 42.28 -10.97
N ASN A 16 33.58 42.45 -9.83
CA ASN A 16 34.08 41.34 -9.01
C ASN A 16 32.96 40.47 -8.42
N GLU A 17 31.84 41.04 -8.01
CA GLU A 17 30.68 40.27 -7.53
C GLU A 17 30.03 39.48 -8.68
N MET A 18 29.94 40.05 -9.88
CA MET A 18 29.48 39.34 -11.07
C MET A 18 30.42 38.19 -11.45
N ILE A 19 31.74 38.42 -11.41
CA ILE A 19 32.75 37.37 -11.66
C ILE A 19 32.63 36.26 -10.62
N LYS A 20 32.52 36.58 -9.33
CA LYS A 20 32.32 35.58 -8.26
C LYS A 20 31.02 34.79 -8.42
N ARG A 21 29.93 35.43 -8.86
CA ARG A 21 28.67 34.73 -9.17
C ARG A 21 28.83 33.78 -10.34
N ARG A 22 29.49 34.23 -11.43
CA ARG A 22 29.79 33.38 -12.60
C ARG A 22 30.71 32.22 -12.24
N GLU A 23 31.76 32.44 -11.44
CA GLU A 23 32.63 31.37 -10.96
C GLU A 23 31.90 30.37 -10.05
N LYS A 24 31.02 30.86 -9.17
CA LYS A 24 30.19 29.99 -8.33
C LYS A 24 29.22 29.16 -9.16
N GLN A 25 28.57 29.76 -10.15
CA GLN A 25 27.70 29.07 -11.10
C GLN A 25 28.48 28.06 -11.93
N PHE A 26 29.64 28.44 -12.46
CA PHE A 26 30.51 27.55 -13.23
C PHE A 26 30.99 26.36 -12.39
N ARG A 27 31.44 26.58 -11.15
CA ARG A 27 31.82 25.48 -10.23
C ARG A 27 30.62 24.59 -9.89
N TYR A 28 29.44 25.19 -9.70
CA TYR A 28 28.21 24.45 -9.46
C TYR A 28 27.82 23.59 -10.67
N GLU A 29 27.86 24.14 -11.87
CA GLU A 29 27.59 23.44 -13.13
C GLU A 29 28.61 22.32 -13.39
N GLN A 30 29.90 22.55 -13.14
CA GLN A 30 30.93 21.51 -13.29
C GLN A 30 30.71 20.36 -12.31
N MET A 31 30.43 20.65 -11.03
CA MET A 31 30.10 19.61 -10.05
C MET A 31 28.80 18.89 -10.37
N TRP A 32 27.78 19.62 -10.85
CA TRP A 32 26.48 19.06 -11.18
C TRP A 32 26.52 18.22 -12.45
N ASN A 33 27.25 18.65 -13.48
CA ASN A 33 27.43 17.89 -14.71
C ASN A 33 28.21 16.60 -14.47
N GLY A 34 29.26 16.62 -13.65
CA GLY A 34 29.98 15.40 -13.27
C GLY A 34 29.08 14.40 -12.51
N ARG A 35 28.26 14.88 -11.57
CA ARG A 35 27.28 14.04 -10.87
C ARG A 35 26.18 13.53 -11.80
N LYS A 36 25.66 14.38 -12.68
CA LYS A 36 24.63 14.02 -13.67
C LYS A 36 25.15 12.92 -14.61
N GLN A 37 26.35 13.08 -15.16
CA GLN A 37 26.98 12.06 -16.00
C GLN A 37 27.21 10.74 -15.25
N TYR A 38 27.61 10.81 -13.98
CA TYR A 38 27.75 9.63 -13.13
C TYR A 38 26.41 8.89 -12.98
N TYR A 39 25.35 9.60 -12.59
CA TYR A 39 24.03 8.99 -12.41
C TYR A 39 23.43 8.49 -13.73
N GLU A 40 23.56 9.22 -14.84
CA GLU A 40 23.11 8.77 -16.17
C GLU A 40 23.85 7.51 -16.65
N HIS A 41 25.16 7.42 -16.39
CA HIS A 41 25.94 6.22 -16.71
C HIS A 41 25.49 5.01 -15.90
N TRP A 42 25.27 5.20 -14.59
CA TRP A 42 24.78 4.14 -13.72
C TRP A 42 23.33 3.78 -13.98
N GLU A 43 22.48 4.73 -14.35
CA GLU A 43 21.10 4.48 -14.76
C GLU A 43 21.06 3.63 -16.03
N LYS A 44 21.89 3.91 -17.03
CA LYS A 44 22.01 3.06 -18.23
C LYS A 44 22.51 1.65 -17.91
N LYS A 45 23.47 1.52 -16.99
CA LYS A 45 23.98 0.20 -16.55
C LYS A 45 22.93 -0.57 -15.75
N ASN A 46 22.25 0.10 -14.82
CA ASN A 46 21.21 -0.50 -14.00
C ASN A 46 19.98 -0.86 -14.85
N ALA A 47 19.60 -0.04 -15.83
CA ALA A 47 18.51 -0.38 -16.75
C ALA A 47 18.79 -1.67 -17.54
N LYS A 48 20.03 -1.87 -18.01
CA LYS A 48 20.43 -3.14 -18.65
C LYS A 48 20.46 -4.31 -17.66
N PHE A 49 20.91 -4.06 -16.44
CA PHE A 49 20.91 -5.06 -15.39
C PHE A 49 19.48 -5.48 -15.03
N ASP A 50 18.59 -4.52 -14.82
CA ASP A 50 17.16 -4.73 -14.55
C ASP A 50 16.48 -5.45 -15.72
N GLU A 51 16.86 -5.14 -16.96
CA GLU A 51 16.39 -5.85 -18.14
C GLU A 51 16.85 -7.32 -18.13
N TRP A 52 18.12 -7.60 -17.81
CA TRP A 52 18.65 -8.98 -17.72
C TRP A 52 18.13 -9.77 -16.53
N THR A 53 17.85 -9.11 -15.40
CA THR A 53 17.27 -9.73 -14.21
C THR A 53 15.75 -9.71 -14.22
N SER A 54 15.13 -9.09 -15.22
CA SER A 54 13.69 -9.05 -15.36
C SER A 54 13.16 -10.48 -15.57
N PRO A 55 12.09 -10.89 -14.86
CA PRO A 55 11.40 -12.13 -15.15
C PRO A 55 11.03 -12.28 -16.64
N ARG A 56 10.72 -11.15 -17.30
CA ARG A 56 10.40 -11.11 -18.73
C ARG A 56 11.57 -11.53 -19.62
N TYR A 57 12.81 -11.19 -19.27
CA TYR A 57 14.00 -11.60 -20.04
C TYR A 57 14.26 -13.10 -19.90
N HIS A 58 14.08 -13.65 -18.69
CA HIS A 58 14.18 -15.09 -18.50
C HIS A 58 13.08 -15.85 -19.27
N GLU A 59 11.86 -15.33 -19.29
CA GLU A 59 10.77 -15.90 -20.09
C GLU A 59 11.05 -15.85 -21.60
N THR A 60 11.53 -14.73 -22.13
CA THR A 60 11.86 -14.61 -23.56
C THR A 60 13.04 -15.49 -23.95
N ASN A 61 14.07 -15.56 -23.10
CA ASN A 61 15.23 -16.42 -23.31
C ASN A 61 14.84 -17.91 -23.24
N ASN A 62 14.00 -18.30 -22.28
CA ASN A 62 13.51 -19.67 -22.18
C ASN A 62 12.67 -20.07 -23.41
N LYS A 63 11.81 -19.16 -23.91
CA LYS A 63 11.07 -19.37 -25.17
C LYS A 63 12.01 -19.57 -26.37
N LEU A 64 13.06 -18.75 -26.48
CA LEU A 64 14.06 -18.91 -27.54
C LEU A 64 14.76 -20.27 -27.46
N ILE A 65 15.12 -20.71 -26.25
CA ILE A 65 15.73 -22.03 -26.01
C ILE A 65 14.77 -23.16 -26.39
N GLU A 66 13.49 -23.06 -26.02
CA GLU A 66 12.46 -24.03 -26.41
C GLU A 66 12.28 -24.10 -27.93
N ASP A 67 12.28 -22.97 -28.61
CA ASP A 67 12.17 -22.92 -30.06
C ASP A 67 13.38 -23.55 -30.76
N ILE A 68 14.59 -23.33 -30.23
CA ILE A 68 15.81 -24.00 -30.70
C ILE A 68 15.71 -25.51 -30.49
N LYS A 69 15.20 -25.97 -29.34
CA LYS A 69 14.99 -27.41 -29.08
C LYS A 69 14.00 -28.02 -30.06
N LYS A 70 12.85 -27.38 -30.29
CA LYS A 70 11.83 -27.83 -31.26
C LYS A 70 12.40 -27.93 -32.68
N LYS A 71 13.23 -26.96 -33.09
CA LYS A 71 13.90 -27.01 -34.41
C LYS A 71 14.84 -28.21 -34.53
N ARG A 72 15.66 -28.48 -33.50
CA ARG A 72 16.54 -29.67 -33.47
C ARG A 72 15.75 -30.97 -33.51
N GLU A 73 14.68 -31.08 -32.73
CA GLU A 73 13.81 -32.26 -32.75
C GLU A 73 13.16 -32.47 -34.13
N HIS A 74 12.78 -31.38 -34.81
CA HIS A 74 12.26 -31.44 -36.17
C HIS A 74 13.32 -31.92 -37.18
N GLU A 75 14.55 -31.40 -37.09
CA GLU A 75 15.68 -31.83 -37.91
C GLU A 75 16.01 -33.32 -37.70
N ASP A 76 16.06 -33.78 -36.45
CA ASP A 76 16.29 -35.19 -36.11
C ASP A 76 15.18 -36.09 -36.67
N ASN A 77 13.92 -35.67 -36.56
CA ASN A 77 12.79 -36.40 -37.13
C ASN A 77 12.84 -36.44 -38.65
N LEU A 78 13.24 -35.34 -39.29
CA LEU A 78 13.44 -35.29 -40.73
C LEU A 78 14.58 -36.23 -41.18
N GLN A 79 15.66 -36.28 -40.42
CA GLN A 79 16.78 -37.18 -40.69
C GLN A 79 16.36 -38.66 -40.56
N LYS A 80 15.66 -39.03 -39.49
CA LYS A 80 15.07 -40.37 -39.32
C LYS A 80 14.14 -40.74 -40.48
N ARG A 81 13.34 -39.79 -40.96
CA ARG A 81 12.49 -40.00 -42.13
C ARG A 81 13.30 -40.21 -43.41
N ARG A 82 14.33 -39.39 -43.64
CA ARG A 82 15.25 -39.54 -44.80
C ARG A 82 15.98 -40.88 -44.78
N GLU A 83 16.36 -41.38 -43.60
CA GLU A 83 16.98 -42.70 -43.45
C GLU A 83 16.00 -43.83 -43.76
N LYS A 84 14.75 -43.75 -43.28
CA LYS A 84 13.69 -44.72 -43.64
C LYS A 84 13.41 -44.73 -45.14
N LEU A 85 13.34 -43.56 -45.76
CA LEU A 85 13.13 -43.45 -47.22
C LEU A 85 14.32 -44.01 -48.00
N ARG A 86 15.56 -43.76 -47.55
CA ARG A 86 16.75 -44.38 -48.17
C ARG A 86 16.72 -45.91 -48.10
N LYS A 87 16.23 -46.48 -46.99
CA LYS A 87 16.06 -47.94 -46.87
C LYS A 87 15.03 -48.48 -47.84
N LEU A 88 13.85 -47.85 -47.92
CA LEU A 88 12.80 -48.23 -48.87
C LEU A 88 13.28 -48.16 -50.31
N LEU A 89 13.98 -47.09 -50.68
CA LEU A 89 14.51 -46.94 -52.04
C LEU A 89 15.54 -48.02 -52.37
N HIS A 90 16.39 -48.39 -51.42
CA HIS A 90 17.34 -49.48 -51.59
C HIS A 90 16.64 -50.85 -51.72
N GLU A 91 15.57 -51.08 -50.97
CA GLU A 91 14.73 -52.28 -51.10
C GLU A 91 14.06 -52.35 -52.48
N GLU A 92 13.51 -51.25 -52.97
CA GLU A 92 12.94 -51.14 -54.32
C GLU A 92 13.98 -51.38 -55.42
N GLU A 93 15.18 -50.80 -55.30
CA GLU A 93 16.29 -51.05 -56.25
C GLU A 93 16.68 -52.52 -56.28
N ASN A 94 16.76 -53.19 -55.13
CA ASN A 94 17.07 -54.61 -55.04
C ASN A 94 15.99 -55.48 -55.69
N LEU A 95 14.71 -55.17 -55.46
CA LEU A 95 13.58 -55.85 -56.12
C LEU A 95 13.63 -55.66 -57.64
N TYR A 96 13.90 -54.44 -58.09
CA TYR A 96 14.01 -54.15 -59.53
C TYR A 96 15.18 -54.90 -60.19
N GLN A 97 16.32 -55.03 -59.52
CA GLN A 97 17.44 -55.84 -60.02
C GLN A 97 17.07 -57.33 -60.14
N ILE A 98 16.31 -57.86 -59.18
CA ILE A 98 15.79 -59.23 -59.23
C ILE A 98 14.84 -59.39 -60.43
N GLU A 99 13.92 -58.45 -60.65
CA GLU A 99 13.02 -58.46 -61.82
C GLU A 99 13.80 -58.41 -63.15
N LEU A 100 14.85 -57.59 -63.24
CA LEU A 100 15.75 -57.55 -64.40
C LEU A 100 16.47 -58.88 -64.64
N MET A 101 16.92 -59.57 -63.59
CA MET A 101 17.49 -60.92 -63.74
C MET A 101 16.44 -61.94 -64.23
N ILE A 102 15.21 -61.85 -63.74
CA ILE A 102 14.08 -62.68 -64.20
C ILE A 102 13.73 -62.37 -65.66
N HIS A 103 13.74 -61.10 -66.06
CA HIS A 103 13.49 -60.71 -67.45
C HIS A 103 14.63 -61.13 -68.39
N LYS A 104 15.90 -61.04 -67.96
CA LYS A 104 17.05 -61.55 -68.73
C LYS A 104 17.00 -63.06 -68.93
N THR A 105 16.62 -63.81 -67.88
CA THR A 105 16.46 -65.27 -67.97
C THR A 105 15.25 -65.66 -68.83
N LYS A 106 14.10 -64.97 -68.71
CA LYS A 106 12.92 -65.21 -69.56
C LYS A 106 13.13 -64.82 -71.03
N ASN A 107 13.86 -63.73 -71.31
CA ASN A 107 14.16 -63.32 -72.69
C ASN A 107 15.29 -64.17 -73.33
N SER A 108 16.07 -64.92 -72.55
CA SER A 108 17.06 -65.89 -73.05
C SER A 108 16.43 -67.21 -73.52
N VAL A 109 15.20 -67.51 -73.10
CA VAL A 109 14.52 -68.80 -73.35
C VAL A 109 13.49 -68.71 -74.49
N TYR A 110 13.07 -67.50 -74.88
CA TYR A 110 12.10 -67.31 -75.97
C TYR A 110 12.67 -66.42 -77.08
N ALA A 111 13.48 -67.02 -77.94
CA ALA A 111 13.77 -66.47 -79.25
C ALA A 111 12.46 -66.38 -80.04
N LYS A 112 11.96 -65.16 -80.27
CA LYS A 112 10.82 -64.89 -81.14
C LYS A 112 11.14 -65.39 -82.56
N PRO A 113 10.35 -66.30 -83.16
CA PRO A 113 10.47 -66.59 -84.59
C PRO A 113 10.05 -65.34 -85.38
N LYS A 114 10.77 -65.05 -86.46
CA LYS A 114 10.45 -63.97 -87.41
C LYS A 114 9.12 -64.28 -88.11
N ILE A 115 8.32 -63.23 -88.34
CA ILE A 115 6.88 -63.23 -88.67
C ILE A 115 6.60 -63.50 -90.18
N ASP A 116 7.59 -63.87 -90.98
CA ASP A 116 7.45 -63.81 -92.44
C ASP A 116 6.96 -65.10 -93.13
N GLU A 117 6.59 -66.15 -92.38
CA GLU A 117 6.01 -67.38 -92.95
C GLU A 117 4.92 -67.96 -92.02
N VAL A 118 3.78 -67.28 -91.89
CA VAL A 118 2.57 -67.87 -91.28
C VAL A 118 1.55 -68.17 -92.37
N PRO A 119 1.32 -69.45 -92.74
CA PRO A 119 0.34 -69.83 -93.73
C PRO A 119 -1.06 -69.28 -93.39
N THR A 120 -1.80 -68.79 -94.40
CA THR A 120 -3.15 -68.23 -94.24
C THR A 120 -4.17 -69.21 -93.63
N GLU A 121 -3.86 -70.50 -93.64
CA GLU A 121 -4.62 -71.56 -92.96
C GLU A 121 -4.52 -71.45 -91.43
N VAL A 122 -3.33 -71.17 -90.90
CA VAL A 122 -3.09 -70.98 -89.46
C VAL A 122 -3.82 -69.74 -88.94
N LEU A 123 -3.90 -68.67 -89.74
CA LEU A 123 -4.67 -67.46 -89.41
C LEU A 123 -6.19 -67.71 -89.40
N LYS A 124 -6.70 -68.60 -90.25
CA LYS A 124 -8.11 -69.00 -90.24
C LYS A 124 -8.44 -69.86 -89.01
N GLU A 125 -7.55 -70.77 -88.61
CA GLU A 125 -7.68 -71.54 -87.38
C GLU A 125 -7.64 -70.65 -86.13
N LEU A 126 -6.76 -69.65 -86.10
CA LEU A 126 -6.72 -68.64 -85.03
C LEU A 126 -7.99 -67.79 -84.96
N ASN A 127 -8.55 -67.41 -86.12
CA ASN A 127 -9.81 -66.65 -86.19
C ASN A 127 -11.01 -67.51 -85.74
N LEU A 128 -11.03 -68.80 -86.09
CA LEU A 128 -12.00 -69.76 -85.56
C LEU A 128 -11.86 -69.92 -84.04
N GLY A 129 -10.63 -69.98 -83.51
CA GLY A 129 -10.35 -70.02 -82.08
C GLY A 129 -10.88 -68.77 -81.34
N LEU A 130 -10.61 -67.57 -81.86
CA LEU A 130 -11.12 -66.31 -81.29
C LEU A 130 -12.65 -66.23 -81.33
N LYS A 131 -13.29 -66.73 -82.40
CA LYS A 131 -14.76 -66.80 -82.47
C LYS A 131 -15.34 -67.76 -81.44
N LEU A 132 -14.69 -68.91 -81.22
CA LEU A 132 -15.10 -69.86 -80.18
C LEU A 132 -14.93 -69.24 -78.77
N GLU A 133 -13.84 -68.52 -78.51
CA GLU A 133 -13.66 -67.81 -77.23
C GLU A 133 -14.70 -66.69 -77.03
N GLU A 134 -15.03 -65.93 -78.07
CA GLU A 134 -16.06 -64.90 -78.00
C GLU A 134 -17.46 -65.50 -77.80
N ASP A 135 -17.74 -66.63 -78.44
CA ASP A 135 -18.98 -67.40 -78.25
C ASP A 135 -19.05 -67.96 -76.82
N ASP A 136 -17.97 -68.50 -76.28
CA ASP A 136 -17.90 -68.99 -74.90
C ASP A 136 -17.99 -67.86 -73.87
N ARG A 137 -17.42 -66.68 -74.15
CA ARG A 137 -17.61 -65.48 -73.33
C ARG A 137 -19.07 -65.04 -73.34
N ARG A 138 -19.71 -65.01 -74.52
CA ARG A 138 -21.14 -64.69 -74.63
C ARG A 138 -22.01 -65.70 -73.90
N ARG A 139 -21.66 -67.00 -73.93
CA ARG A 139 -22.33 -68.06 -73.14
C ARG A 139 -22.15 -67.83 -71.64
N HIS A 140 -20.93 -67.60 -71.16
CA HIS A 140 -20.67 -67.32 -69.74
C HIS A 140 -21.39 -66.06 -69.25
N GLU A 141 -21.43 -65.00 -70.05
CA GLU A 141 -22.18 -63.78 -69.72
C GLU A 141 -23.70 -64.04 -69.66
N ALA A 142 -24.22 -64.85 -70.58
CA ALA A 142 -25.62 -65.26 -70.57
C ALA A 142 -25.94 -66.10 -69.32
N GLU A 143 -25.07 -67.05 -68.96
CA GLU A 143 -25.18 -67.87 -67.75
C GLU A 143 -25.11 -67.04 -66.47
N LEU A 144 -24.21 -66.06 -66.37
CA LEU A 144 -24.13 -65.13 -65.23
C LEU A 144 -25.40 -64.28 -65.12
N LYS A 145 -25.91 -63.76 -66.25
CA LYS A 145 -27.17 -62.99 -66.25
C LYS A 145 -28.35 -63.86 -65.82
N LEU A 146 -28.43 -65.11 -66.30
CA LEU A 146 -29.41 -66.09 -65.85
C LEU A 146 -29.27 -66.39 -64.35
N TYR A 147 -28.05 -66.56 -63.85
CA TYR A 147 -27.77 -66.77 -62.43
C TYR A 147 -28.20 -65.58 -61.57
N HIS A 148 -27.86 -64.34 -61.98
CA HIS A 148 -28.30 -63.15 -61.27
C HIS A 148 -29.82 -62.97 -61.31
N GLN A 149 -30.45 -63.25 -62.45
CA GLN A 149 -31.91 -63.24 -62.55
C GLN A 149 -32.54 -64.29 -61.64
N TRP A 150 -32.02 -65.52 -61.62
CA TRP A 150 -32.46 -66.57 -60.71
C TRP A 150 -32.26 -66.18 -59.24
N ARG A 151 -31.07 -65.70 -58.86
CA ARG A 151 -30.75 -65.23 -57.50
C ARG A 151 -31.71 -64.13 -57.05
N ASN A 152 -31.98 -63.16 -57.92
CA ASN A 152 -32.85 -62.04 -57.62
C ASN A 152 -34.33 -62.44 -57.64
N ASN A 153 -34.75 -63.42 -58.45
CA ASN A 153 -36.15 -63.81 -58.57
C ASN A 153 -36.54 -64.96 -57.64
N ASN A 154 -35.58 -65.69 -57.06
CA ASN A 154 -35.82 -66.77 -56.13
C ASN A 154 -36.48 -66.24 -54.83
N PRO A 155 -37.72 -66.66 -54.51
CA PRO A 155 -38.46 -66.16 -53.35
C PRO A 155 -37.81 -66.54 -52.02
N VAL A 156 -37.11 -67.68 -51.95
CA VAL A 156 -36.44 -68.16 -50.74
C VAL A 156 -35.24 -67.28 -50.39
N LEU A 157 -34.39 -66.97 -51.37
CA LEU A 157 -33.25 -66.07 -51.17
C LEU A 157 -33.70 -64.65 -50.81
N LYS A 158 -34.73 -64.12 -51.49
CA LYS A 158 -35.34 -62.84 -51.12
C LYS A 158 -35.86 -62.81 -49.69
N HIS A 159 -36.44 -63.90 -49.20
CA HIS A 159 -36.92 -64.01 -47.83
C HIS A 159 -35.76 -63.98 -46.81
N TYR A 160 -34.70 -64.76 -47.03
CA TYR A 160 -33.52 -64.74 -46.18
C TYR A 160 -32.79 -63.40 -46.18
N GLU A 161 -32.62 -62.77 -47.36
CA GLU A 161 -32.04 -61.42 -47.45
C GLU A 161 -32.90 -60.39 -46.69
N ARG A 162 -34.23 -60.48 -46.77
CA ARG A 162 -35.13 -59.62 -46.00
C ARG A 162 -34.99 -59.85 -44.50
N MET A 163 -34.90 -61.10 -44.04
CA MET A 163 -34.65 -61.42 -42.63
C MET A 163 -33.31 -60.88 -42.14
N GLN A 164 -32.25 -61.03 -42.94
CA GLN A 164 -30.93 -60.51 -42.63
C GLN A 164 -30.94 -58.98 -42.55
N ARG A 165 -31.51 -58.28 -43.55
CA ARG A 165 -31.69 -56.82 -43.51
C ARG A 165 -32.51 -56.35 -42.30
N SER A 166 -33.56 -57.10 -41.93
CA SER A 166 -34.35 -56.78 -40.73
C SER A 166 -33.54 -56.95 -39.44
N ARG A 167 -32.71 -58.00 -39.36
CA ARG A 167 -31.78 -58.20 -38.26
C ARG A 167 -30.73 -57.08 -38.19
N ASP A 168 -30.13 -56.73 -39.32
CA ASP A 168 -29.13 -55.66 -39.41
C ASP A 168 -29.72 -54.30 -39.05
N LEU A 169 -30.96 -54.02 -39.46
CA LEU A 169 -31.68 -52.82 -39.05
C LEU A 169 -31.94 -52.78 -37.54
N LYS A 170 -32.31 -53.92 -36.93
CA LYS A 170 -32.47 -54.03 -35.47
C LYS A 170 -31.15 -53.81 -34.74
N LEU A 171 -30.05 -54.38 -35.24
CA LEU A 171 -28.71 -54.19 -34.67
C LEU A 171 -28.28 -52.73 -34.78
N SER A 172 -28.42 -52.11 -35.96
CA SER A 172 -28.11 -50.70 -36.17
C SER A 172 -28.96 -49.77 -35.29
N TRP A 173 -30.24 -50.10 -35.07
CA TRP A 173 -31.10 -49.35 -34.16
C TRP A 173 -30.66 -49.49 -32.69
N LEU A 174 -30.27 -50.69 -32.27
CA LEU A 174 -29.69 -50.92 -30.93
C LEU A 174 -28.38 -50.15 -30.76
N ASP A 175 -27.50 -50.17 -31.77
CA ASP A 175 -26.25 -49.40 -31.78
C ASP A 175 -26.54 -47.90 -31.67
N GLN A 176 -27.51 -47.38 -32.41
CA GLN A 176 -27.93 -45.98 -32.32
C GLN A 176 -28.49 -45.64 -30.94
N GLN A 177 -29.22 -46.57 -30.30
CA GLN A 177 -29.73 -46.37 -28.94
C GLN A 177 -28.60 -46.35 -27.90
N ILE A 178 -27.62 -47.25 -28.04
CA ILE A 178 -26.42 -47.29 -27.19
C ILE A 178 -25.59 -46.00 -27.39
N GLU A 179 -25.35 -45.59 -28.63
CA GLU A 179 -24.61 -44.37 -28.97
C GLU A 179 -25.32 -43.12 -28.42
N ASN A 180 -26.64 -43.02 -28.56
CA ASN A 180 -27.42 -41.93 -27.98
C ASN A 180 -27.34 -41.90 -26.44
N ARG A 181 -27.34 -43.07 -25.77
CA ARG A 181 -27.16 -43.14 -24.31
C ARG A 181 -25.76 -42.70 -23.91
N MET A 182 -24.73 -43.21 -24.58
CA MET A 182 -23.33 -42.82 -24.35
C MET A 182 -23.10 -41.33 -24.60
N ARG A 183 -23.73 -40.76 -25.62
CA ARG A 183 -23.64 -39.32 -25.92
C ARG A 183 -24.28 -38.49 -24.80
N LYS A 184 -25.47 -38.87 -24.32
CA LYS A 184 -26.12 -38.18 -23.19
C LYS A 184 -25.30 -38.26 -21.91
N GLU A 185 -24.73 -39.42 -21.61
CA GLU A 185 -23.86 -39.59 -20.44
C GLU A 185 -22.61 -38.70 -20.53
N LYS A 186 -21.97 -38.62 -21.70
CA LYS A 186 -20.86 -37.69 -21.95
C LYS A 186 -21.29 -36.22 -21.79
N GLU A 187 -22.43 -35.83 -22.36
CA GLU A 187 -22.99 -34.47 -22.22
C GLU A 187 -23.27 -34.13 -20.75
N GLU A 188 -23.83 -35.05 -19.97
CA GLU A 188 -24.06 -34.88 -18.54
C GLU A 188 -22.76 -34.77 -17.74
N GLU A 189 -21.75 -35.58 -18.05
CA GLU A 189 -20.42 -35.49 -17.44
C GLU A 189 -19.73 -34.17 -17.76
N GLU A 190 -19.82 -33.71 -19.01
CA GLU A 190 -19.32 -32.40 -19.43
C GLU A 190 -20.06 -31.27 -18.72
N CYS A 191 -21.38 -31.34 -18.61
CA CYS A 191 -22.18 -30.37 -17.84
C CYS A 191 -21.77 -30.36 -16.37
N ARG A 192 -21.53 -31.52 -15.75
CA ARG A 192 -21.04 -31.62 -14.37
C ARG A 192 -19.63 -31.03 -14.23
N LYS A 193 -18.74 -31.25 -15.18
CA LYS A 193 -17.39 -30.65 -15.19
C LYS A 193 -17.47 -29.13 -15.27
N ILE A 194 -18.26 -28.60 -16.21
CA ILE A 194 -18.48 -27.16 -16.37
C ILE A 194 -19.07 -26.53 -15.09
N LEU A 195 -20.05 -27.19 -14.45
CA LEU A 195 -20.62 -26.72 -13.18
C LEU A 195 -19.58 -26.71 -12.05
N LYS A 196 -18.78 -27.76 -11.91
CA LYS A 196 -17.70 -27.84 -10.91
C LYS A 196 -16.63 -26.77 -11.14
N GLU A 197 -16.24 -26.53 -12.39
CA GLU A 197 -15.29 -25.47 -12.75
C GLU A 197 -15.84 -24.10 -12.38
N ARG A 198 -17.12 -23.84 -12.70
CA ARG A 198 -17.78 -22.58 -12.35
C ARG A 198 -17.89 -22.38 -10.83
N GLU A 199 -18.24 -23.43 -10.09
CA GLU A 199 -18.25 -23.37 -8.62
C GLU A 199 -16.86 -23.10 -8.03
N LYS A 200 -15.82 -23.72 -8.61
CA LYS A 200 -14.44 -23.49 -8.18
C LYS A 200 -14.04 -22.04 -8.40
N MET A 201 -14.33 -21.48 -9.58
CA MET A 201 -14.07 -20.07 -9.89
C MET A 201 -14.78 -19.13 -8.92
N LEU A 202 -16.05 -19.40 -8.59
CA LEU A 202 -16.81 -18.60 -7.63
C LEU A 202 -16.22 -18.67 -6.22
N ARG A 203 -15.79 -19.85 -5.77
CA ARG A 203 -15.12 -20.01 -4.46
C ARG A 203 -13.78 -19.28 -4.42
N GLU A 204 -13.00 -19.34 -5.50
CA GLU A 204 -11.73 -18.61 -5.60
C GLU A 204 -11.93 -17.09 -5.63
N GLU A 205 -13.00 -16.59 -6.24
CA GLU A 205 -13.38 -15.18 -6.18
C GLU A 205 -13.85 -14.76 -4.78
N GLN A 206 -14.65 -15.58 -4.11
CA GLN A 206 -15.09 -15.34 -2.73
C GLN A 206 -13.92 -15.33 -1.76
N ALA A 207 -13.00 -16.30 -1.85
CA ALA A 207 -11.82 -16.35 -1.00
C ALA A 207 -10.91 -15.12 -1.19
N ARG A 208 -10.69 -14.69 -2.44
CA ARG A 208 -9.92 -13.47 -2.73
C ARG A 208 -10.56 -12.23 -2.13
N GLU A 209 -11.88 -12.13 -2.18
CA GLU A 209 -12.63 -11.02 -1.59
C GLU A 209 -12.55 -11.04 -0.05
N GLU A 210 -12.72 -12.20 0.57
CA GLU A 210 -12.59 -12.35 2.03
C GLU A 210 -11.19 -12.01 2.51
N ASP A 211 -10.15 -12.45 1.81
CA ASP A 211 -8.76 -12.12 2.13
C ASP A 211 -8.48 -10.62 1.97
N PHE A 212 -9.04 -9.99 0.94
CA PHE A 212 -8.95 -8.55 0.76
C PHE A 212 -9.64 -7.78 1.89
N GLN A 213 -10.84 -8.20 2.29
CA GLN A 213 -11.58 -7.61 3.41
C GLN A 213 -10.82 -7.77 4.73
N LYS A 214 -10.32 -8.98 5.02
CA LYS A 214 -9.50 -9.23 6.22
C LYS A 214 -8.25 -8.36 6.27
N ARG A 215 -7.57 -8.13 5.13
CA ARG A 215 -6.41 -7.24 5.06
C ARG A 215 -6.76 -5.80 5.37
N ILE A 216 -7.88 -5.29 4.84
CA ILE A 216 -8.36 -3.94 5.14
C ILE A 216 -8.75 -3.82 6.61
N GLU A 217 -9.46 -4.80 7.15
CA GLU A 217 -9.88 -4.84 8.56
C GLU A 217 -8.67 -4.83 9.48
N ALA A 218 -7.67 -5.70 9.24
CA ALA A 218 -6.42 -5.75 9.99
C ALA A 218 -5.68 -4.40 9.93
N LYS A 219 -5.58 -3.78 8.75
CA LYS A 219 -4.95 -2.46 8.60
C LYS A 219 -5.71 -1.38 9.38
N LYS A 220 -7.05 -1.43 9.41
CA LYS A 220 -7.87 -0.49 10.21
C LYS A 220 -7.67 -0.71 11.70
N GLU A 221 -7.59 -1.94 12.16
CA GLU A 221 -7.33 -2.27 13.56
C GLU A 221 -5.95 -1.80 14.00
N GLU A 222 -4.92 -2.03 13.17
CA GLU A 222 -3.56 -1.53 13.41
C GLU A 222 -3.52 0.00 13.50
N LEU A 223 -4.16 0.70 12.56
CA LEU A 223 -4.25 2.17 12.59
C LEU A 223 -5.00 2.68 13.81
N LYS A 224 -6.08 2.01 14.24
CA LYS A 224 -6.81 2.36 15.46
C LYS A 224 -5.95 2.16 16.71
N ALA A 225 -5.25 1.03 16.83
CA ALA A 225 -4.36 0.77 17.96
C ALA A 225 -3.23 1.81 18.05
N ASN A 226 -2.63 2.17 16.91
CA ASN A 226 -1.62 3.22 16.83
C ASN A 226 -2.18 4.61 17.21
N LEU A 227 -3.42 4.91 16.80
CA LEU A 227 -4.11 6.13 17.19
C LEU A 227 -4.42 6.17 18.70
N GLU A 228 -4.88 5.07 19.28
CA GLU A 228 -5.12 4.94 20.72
C GLU A 228 -3.84 5.17 21.52
N GLN A 229 -2.74 4.54 21.11
CA GLN A 229 -1.43 4.76 21.73
C GLN A 229 -1.01 6.23 21.67
N GLN A 230 -1.17 6.89 20.51
CA GLN A 230 -0.82 8.31 20.37
C GLN A 230 -1.71 9.23 21.19
N ILE A 231 -3.01 8.91 21.32
CA ILE A 231 -3.93 9.65 22.17
C ILE A 231 -3.51 9.52 23.64
N ASP A 232 -3.10 8.33 24.09
CA ASP A 232 -2.65 8.13 25.46
C ASP A 232 -1.30 8.80 25.75
N GLU A 233 -0.36 8.78 24.81
CA GLU A 233 0.86 9.58 24.88
C GLU A 233 0.57 11.08 24.94
N LEU A 234 -0.38 11.57 24.13
CA LEU A 234 -0.84 12.95 24.14
C LEU A 234 -1.46 13.33 25.50
N LYS A 235 -2.27 12.45 26.11
CA LYS A 235 -2.83 12.67 27.45
C LYS A 235 -1.71 12.79 28.49
N ARG A 236 -0.73 11.87 28.49
CA ARG A 236 0.42 11.92 29.41
C ARG A 236 1.21 13.22 29.26
N LYS A 237 1.43 13.68 28.02
CA LYS A 237 2.15 14.93 27.75
C LYS A 237 1.34 16.17 28.12
N THR A 238 0.01 16.10 28.01
CA THR A 238 -0.90 17.14 28.49
C THR A 238 -0.82 17.26 30.02
N GLN A 239 -0.88 16.13 30.74
CA GLN A 239 -0.69 16.10 32.19
C GLN A 239 0.68 16.67 32.61
N LEU A 240 1.75 16.25 31.93
CA LEU A 240 3.08 16.79 32.17
C LEU A 240 3.15 18.31 31.95
N SER A 241 2.47 18.82 30.92
CA SER A 241 2.39 20.27 30.67
C SER A 241 1.63 21.02 31.76
N GLU A 242 0.54 20.44 32.28
CA GLU A 242 -0.21 21.00 33.40
C GLU A 242 0.61 21.01 34.69
N ASP A 243 1.35 19.93 34.97
CA ASP A 243 2.23 19.84 36.13
C ASP A 243 3.39 20.84 36.04
N LEU A 244 3.98 21.02 34.85
CA LEU A 244 4.98 22.06 34.63
C LEU A 244 4.41 23.47 34.82
N ARG A 245 3.16 23.70 34.37
CA ARG A 245 2.47 24.98 34.57
C ARG A 245 2.21 25.25 36.05
N ARG A 246 1.77 24.24 36.82
CA ARG A 246 1.59 24.36 38.28
C ARG A 246 2.90 24.73 38.97
N LYS A 247 4.01 24.06 38.61
CA LYS A 247 5.34 24.39 39.14
C LYS A 247 5.77 25.82 38.78
N GLU A 248 5.49 26.28 37.56
CA GLU A 248 5.74 27.69 37.19
C GLU A 248 4.89 28.67 38.00
N GLU A 249 3.60 28.39 38.20
CA GLU A 249 2.71 29.21 39.02
C GLU A 249 3.20 29.27 40.49
N GLU A 250 3.68 28.15 41.04
CA GLU A 250 4.29 28.09 42.37
C GLU A 250 5.56 28.94 42.45
N GLU A 251 6.48 28.83 41.49
CA GLU A 251 7.69 29.67 41.44
C GLU A 251 7.34 31.17 41.28
N CYS A 252 6.28 31.50 40.53
CA CYS A 252 5.79 32.87 40.39
C CYS A 252 5.25 33.43 41.71
N ARG A 253 4.43 32.67 42.45
CA ARG A 253 3.95 33.07 43.78
C ARG A 253 5.11 33.32 44.74
N LYS A 254 6.10 32.43 44.74
CA LYS A 254 7.31 32.54 45.56
C LYS A 254 8.15 33.76 45.20
N LYS A 255 8.27 34.09 43.91
CA LYS A 255 8.95 35.31 43.46
C LYS A 255 8.26 36.56 43.99
N ILE A 256 6.92 36.60 43.93
CA ILE A 256 6.13 37.72 44.47
C ILE A 256 6.34 37.86 45.98
N GLU A 257 6.42 36.76 46.73
CA GLU A 257 6.73 36.80 48.17
C GLU A 257 8.14 37.32 48.45
N LEU A 258 9.13 36.90 47.66
CA LEU A 258 10.50 37.40 47.80
C LEU A 258 10.60 38.89 47.48
N ASP A 259 9.91 39.35 46.42
CA ASP A 259 9.88 40.76 46.03
C ASP A 259 9.19 41.62 47.12
N LYS A 260 8.18 41.09 47.82
CA LYS A 260 7.59 41.75 49.00
C LYS A 260 8.60 41.88 50.14
N ILE A 261 9.37 40.84 50.41
CA ILE A 261 10.41 40.83 51.46
C ILE A 261 11.52 41.85 51.12
N GLU A 262 11.96 41.92 49.87
CA GLU A 262 12.96 42.92 49.44
C GLU A 262 12.37 44.35 49.50
N ALA A 263 11.09 44.54 49.17
CA ALA A 263 10.42 45.83 49.31
C ALA A 263 10.29 46.26 50.79
N GLU A 264 9.93 45.34 51.69
CA GLU A 264 9.94 45.57 53.15
C GLU A 264 11.34 45.99 53.63
N ARG A 265 12.38 45.30 53.15
CA ARG A 265 13.78 45.63 53.47
C ARG A 265 14.16 47.04 53.00
N ILE A 266 13.82 47.41 51.77
CA ILE A 266 14.12 48.75 51.22
C ILE A 266 13.40 49.84 52.03
N ASP A 267 12.14 49.61 52.43
CA ASP A 267 11.40 50.55 53.29
C ASP A 267 12.02 50.66 54.68
N ASP A 268 12.48 49.54 55.26
CA ASP A 268 13.22 49.54 56.52
C ASP A 268 14.57 50.27 56.41
N GLU A 269 15.32 50.10 55.31
CA GLU A 269 16.54 50.86 55.03
C GLU A 269 16.27 52.37 54.91
N ARG A 270 15.15 52.76 54.28
CA ARG A 270 14.73 54.17 54.23
C ARG A 270 14.43 54.72 55.62
N LYS A 271 13.66 53.99 56.44
CA LYS A 271 13.36 54.37 57.83
C LYS A 271 14.62 54.43 58.70
N LYS A 272 15.60 53.54 58.46
CA LYS A 272 16.91 53.62 59.13
C LYS A 272 17.61 54.94 58.80
N LEU A 273 17.69 55.31 57.53
CA LEU A 273 18.31 56.58 57.10
C LEU A 273 17.60 57.79 57.70
N GLU A 274 16.26 57.79 57.75
CA GLU A 274 15.46 58.83 58.41
C GLU A 274 15.82 58.97 59.91
N ARG A 275 15.98 57.84 60.62
CA ARG A 275 16.42 57.82 62.02
C ARG A 275 17.85 58.33 62.17
N GLU A 276 18.77 57.99 61.26
CA GLU A 276 20.14 58.50 61.29
C GLU A 276 20.20 60.02 61.09
N CYS A 277 19.42 60.55 60.16
CA CYS A 277 19.25 62.00 59.98
C CYS A 277 18.68 62.68 61.23
N ALA A 278 17.70 62.06 61.89
CA ALA A 278 17.13 62.58 63.13
C ALA A 278 18.17 62.64 64.27
N LEU A 279 19.09 61.66 64.35
CA LEU A 279 20.16 61.64 65.35
C LEU A 279 21.18 62.77 65.17
N TYR A 280 21.38 63.27 63.95
CA TYR A 280 22.31 64.38 63.68
C TYR A 280 21.95 65.65 64.46
N ASN A 281 20.66 65.88 64.73
CA ASN A 281 20.16 67.06 65.43
C ASN A 281 20.34 67.00 66.96
N ILE A 282 20.75 65.87 67.52
CA ILE A 282 20.95 65.70 68.97
C ILE A 282 22.32 66.26 69.38
N LYS A 283 22.31 67.28 70.25
CA LYS A 283 23.53 67.99 70.71
C LYS A 283 24.35 67.23 71.76
N GLN A 284 23.70 66.44 72.62
CA GLN A 284 24.37 65.65 73.66
C GLN A 284 24.86 64.32 73.10
N TYR A 285 26.17 64.06 73.13
CA TYR A 285 26.77 62.87 72.56
C TYR A 285 26.38 61.60 73.33
N LYS A 286 26.25 61.69 74.65
CA LYS A 286 25.77 60.57 75.49
C LYS A 286 24.35 60.14 75.10
N MET A 287 23.44 61.11 74.90
CA MET A 287 22.06 60.84 74.49
C MET A 287 21.99 60.27 73.06
N ARG A 288 22.82 60.81 72.15
CA ARG A 288 22.94 60.32 70.77
C ARG A 288 23.44 58.88 70.71
N LEU A 289 24.45 58.52 71.51
CA LEU A 289 24.96 57.16 71.65
C LEU A 289 23.89 56.19 72.15
N LYS A 290 23.16 56.54 73.21
CA LYS A 290 22.06 55.71 73.74
C LYS A 290 20.98 55.47 72.69
N LYS A 291 20.55 56.52 71.99
CA LYS A 291 19.53 56.41 70.96
C LYS A 291 20.01 55.61 69.74
N LYS A 292 21.29 55.73 69.36
CA LYS A 292 21.86 54.91 68.28
C LYS A 292 21.98 53.44 68.67
N ALA A 293 22.40 53.14 69.89
CA ALA A 293 22.41 51.76 70.43
C ALA A 293 21.01 51.12 70.44
N GLU A 294 19.98 51.87 70.86
CA GLU A 294 18.58 51.42 70.77
C GLU A 294 18.14 51.13 69.33
N ASN A 295 18.45 52.04 68.39
CA ASN A 295 18.14 51.85 66.98
C ASN A 295 18.83 50.60 66.41
N ILE A 296 20.08 50.35 66.79
CA ILE A 296 20.83 49.17 66.34
C ILE A 296 20.23 47.88 66.89
N GLN A 297 19.80 47.86 68.16
CA GLN A 297 19.10 46.71 68.71
C GLN A 297 17.76 46.44 68.02
N GLU A 298 17.02 47.49 67.62
CA GLU A 298 15.80 47.34 66.83
C GLU A 298 16.11 46.82 65.41
N ASN A 299 17.16 47.34 64.77
CA ASN A 299 17.61 46.88 63.45
C ASN A 299 18.01 45.39 63.48
N LEU A 300 18.77 44.98 64.49
CA LEU A 300 19.15 43.57 64.67
C LEU A 300 17.93 42.65 64.85
N LYS A 301 16.87 43.11 65.54
CA LYS A 301 15.61 42.35 65.66
C LYS A 301 14.90 42.22 64.32
N LYS A 302 14.76 43.31 63.57
CA LYS A 302 14.13 43.30 62.23
C LYS A 302 14.91 42.43 61.25
N GLU A 303 16.23 42.52 61.25
CA GLU A 303 17.12 41.68 60.43
C GLU A 303 16.97 40.19 60.79
N ARG A 304 16.83 39.86 62.07
CA ARG A 304 16.53 38.50 62.51
C ARG A 304 15.16 38.03 62.02
N GLU A 305 14.13 38.86 62.16
CA GLU A 305 12.78 38.55 61.67
C GLU A 305 12.76 38.32 60.16
N LEU A 306 13.48 39.15 59.39
CA LEU A 306 13.67 38.98 57.95
C LEU A 306 14.29 37.62 57.60
N ILE A 307 15.38 37.25 58.27
CA ILE A 307 16.06 35.97 58.02
C ILE A 307 15.19 34.78 58.46
N LEU A 308 14.42 34.91 59.53
CA LEU A 308 13.46 33.87 59.93
C LEU A 308 12.33 33.71 58.90
N LYS A 309 11.77 34.80 58.37
CA LYS A 309 10.81 34.75 57.25
C LYS A 309 11.40 34.04 56.03
N LEU A 310 12.66 34.33 55.68
CA LEU A 310 13.36 33.63 54.58
C LEU A 310 13.58 32.14 54.87
N LYS A 311 13.79 31.78 56.15
CA LYS A 311 13.90 30.37 56.56
C LYS A 311 12.55 29.64 56.50
N GLU A 312 11.47 30.29 56.94
CA GLU A 312 10.09 29.76 56.93
C GLU A 312 9.57 29.53 55.51
N LEU A 313 9.96 30.40 54.57
CA LEU A 313 9.71 30.20 53.15
C LEU A 313 10.52 29.03 52.55
N GLU A 314 11.30 28.30 53.37
CA GLU A 314 12.12 27.16 52.95
C GLU A 314 13.01 27.50 51.76
N VAL A 315 13.52 28.72 51.70
CA VAL A 315 14.07 29.26 50.46
C VAL A 315 15.36 28.56 50.05
N ALA A 316 16.09 28.01 51.02
CA ALA A 316 17.25 27.16 50.76
C ALA A 316 16.90 25.77 50.22
N GLU A 317 15.71 25.21 50.52
CA GLU A 317 15.26 23.93 49.95
C GLU A 317 15.09 24.00 48.42
N ARG A 318 14.96 25.21 47.88
CA ARG A 318 14.67 25.52 46.47
C ARG A 318 15.89 25.49 45.56
N ILE A 319 17.08 25.42 46.15
CA ILE A 319 18.33 25.35 45.41
C ILE A 319 18.53 23.89 44.98
N GLU A 320 18.45 23.63 43.66
CA GLU A 320 18.65 22.30 43.08
C GLU A 320 20.07 21.77 43.37
N ASP A 321 21.06 22.66 43.37
CA ASP A 321 22.44 22.32 43.72
C ASP A 321 22.57 22.09 45.24
N GLU A 322 22.67 20.82 45.66
CA GLU A 322 22.78 20.46 47.09
C GLU A 322 23.92 21.19 47.81
N ALA A 323 25.04 21.43 47.14
CA ALA A 323 26.17 22.17 47.71
C ALA A 323 25.80 23.63 48.03
N LYS A 324 25.17 24.34 47.09
CA LYS A 324 24.72 25.74 47.28
C LYS A 324 23.55 25.83 48.26
N LYS A 325 22.68 24.81 48.28
CA LYS A 325 21.61 24.66 49.27
C LYS A 325 22.19 24.62 50.68
N ASN A 326 23.19 23.79 50.90
CA ASN A 326 23.86 23.69 52.20
C ASN A 326 24.60 24.98 52.54
N GLU A 327 25.29 25.60 51.59
CA GLU A 327 25.96 26.89 51.77
C GLU A 327 24.98 27.99 52.22
N VAL A 328 23.81 28.11 51.58
CA VAL A 328 22.80 29.10 51.98
C VAL A 328 22.19 28.78 53.35
N LYS A 329 21.95 27.51 53.66
CA LYS A 329 21.48 27.10 55.00
C LYS A 329 22.50 27.43 56.08
N GLU A 330 23.77 27.14 55.82
CA GLU A 330 24.88 27.45 56.72
C GLU A 330 25.03 28.96 56.89
N ALA A 331 24.96 29.74 55.81
CA ALA A 331 24.99 31.20 55.87
C ALA A 331 23.83 31.79 56.70
N ILE A 332 22.61 31.26 56.53
CA ILE A 332 21.44 31.66 57.34
C ILE A 332 21.65 31.30 58.82
N ALA A 333 22.15 30.10 59.11
CA ALA A 333 22.42 29.65 60.47
C ALA A 333 23.51 30.49 61.15
N GLN A 334 24.62 30.74 60.45
CA GLN A 334 25.71 31.59 60.90
C GLN A 334 25.23 33.03 61.14
N PHE A 335 24.41 33.59 60.25
CA PHE A 335 23.83 34.92 60.43
C PHE A 335 23.01 35.01 61.73
N LEU A 336 22.16 34.02 62.02
CA LEU A 336 21.33 34.02 63.22
C LEU A 336 22.16 33.97 64.51
N VAL A 337 23.26 33.20 64.51
CA VAL A 337 24.21 33.14 65.63
C VAL A 337 24.92 34.48 65.80
N LEU A 338 25.51 35.01 64.74
CA LEU A 338 26.22 36.29 64.75
C LEU A 338 25.31 37.46 65.17
N ASN A 339 24.06 37.47 64.71
CA ASN A 339 23.07 38.48 65.09
C ASN A 339 22.76 38.45 66.60
N GLU A 340 22.63 37.26 67.20
CA GLU A 340 22.38 37.13 68.64
C GLU A 340 23.61 37.52 69.47
N GLU A 341 24.82 37.20 69.01
CA GLU A 341 26.07 37.63 69.64
C GLU A 341 26.23 39.16 69.61
N GLN A 342 25.99 39.77 68.44
CA GLN A 342 26.02 41.23 68.28
C GLN A 342 24.96 41.92 69.14
N LYS A 343 23.77 41.34 69.27
CA LYS A 343 22.72 41.85 70.15
C LYS A 343 23.12 41.80 71.63
N LYS A 344 23.81 40.74 72.08
CA LYS A 344 24.36 40.65 73.44
C LYS A 344 25.47 41.67 73.67
N LEU A 345 26.36 41.83 72.69
CA LEU A 345 27.44 42.81 72.73
C LEU A 345 26.89 44.24 72.83
N GLU A 346 25.88 44.57 72.02
CA GLU A 346 25.26 45.89 72.01
C GLU A 346 24.53 46.19 73.33
N ARG A 347 23.93 45.19 73.98
CA ARG A 347 23.38 45.34 75.35
C ARG A 347 24.47 45.62 76.38
N CYS A 348 25.64 44.99 76.26
CA CYS A 348 26.76 45.25 77.17
C CYS A 348 27.33 46.65 76.94
N ARG A 349 27.51 47.05 75.68
CA ARG A 349 27.91 48.41 75.29
C ARG A 349 26.93 49.45 75.84
N GLN A 350 25.62 49.23 75.68
CA GLN A 350 24.58 50.13 76.18
C GLN A 350 24.63 50.34 77.70
N ARG A 351 24.90 49.29 78.49
CA ARG A 351 25.09 49.42 79.95
C ARG A 351 26.32 50.24 80.31
N HIS A 352 27.40 50.10 79.54
CA HIS A 352 28.63 50.88 79.75
C HIS A 352 28.41 52.38 79.50
N LEU A 353 27.51 52.74 78.57
CA LEU A 353 27.17 54.14 78.27
C LEU A 353 26.60 54.91 79.48
N ASP A 354 26.05 54.24 80.48
CA ASP A 354 25.51 54.89 81.68
C ASP A 354 26.61 55.57 82.51
N PHE A 355 27.82 55.03 82.48
CA PHE A 355 28.97 55.50 83.28
C PHE A 355 29.83 56.57 82.59
N LEU A 356 29.64 56.83 81.29
CA LEU A 356 30.44 57.78 80.53
C LEU A 356 30.02 59.24 80.77
N PHE A 357 31.01 60.15 80.77
CA PHE A 357 30.78 61.60 80.67
C PHE A 357 30.58 62.05 79.23
N ASP A 358 29.97 63.22 78.99
CA ASP A 358 29.63 63.68 77.64
C ASP A 358 30.88 64.00 76.77
N SER A 359 31.99 64.41 77.41
CA SER A 359 33.29 64.63 76.75
C SER A 359 33.90 63.33 76.22
N GLU A 360 33.87 62.26 77.02
CA GLU A 360 34.31 60.91 76.64
C GLU A 360 33.36 60.28 75.60
N ALA A 361 32.05 60.53 75.76
CA ALA A 361 31.03 60.08 74.83
C ALA A 361 31.24 60.61 73.40
N LYS A 362 31.82 61.79 73.22
CA LYS A 362 32.13 62.32 71.88
C LYS A 362 33.20 61.50 71.14
N VAL A 363 34.28 61.13 71.83
CA VAL A 363 35.37 60.31 71.27
C VAL A 363 34.88 58.88 71.01
N GLN A 364 34.17 58.31 71.99
CA GLN A 364 33.55 56.99 71.87
C GLN A 364 32.51 56.94 70.74
N TYR A 365 31.73 58.01 70.54
CA TYR A 365 30.77 58.08 69.44
C TYR A 365 31.44 57.95 68.07
N GLN A 366 32.54 58.66 67.82
CA GLN A 366 33.22 58.59 66.52
C GLN A 366 33.78 57.20 66.22
N GLN A 367 34.46 56.60 67.20
CA GLN A 367 35.02 55.24 67.07
C GLN A 367 33.91 54.20 66.87
N GLN A 368 32.85 54.28 67.69
CA GLN A 368 31.76 53.32 67.66
C GLN A 368 30.87 53.48 66.43
N ASP A 369 30.70 54.69 65.89
CA ASP A 369 29.96 54.95 64.65
C ASP A 369 30.63 54.29 63.43
N GLU A 370 31.96 54.28 63.39
CA GLU A 370 32.74 53.56 62.37
C GLU A 370 32.56 52.04 62.49
N PHE A 371 32.68 51.49 63.71
CA PHE A 371 32.46 50.06 63.93
C PHE A 371 31.03 49.64 63.57
N TRP A 372 30.02 50.41 63.96
CA TRP A 372 28.64 50.12 63.62
C TRP A 372 28.40 50.16 62.10
N LYS A 373 29.00 51.12 61.38
CA LYS A 373 28.92 51.18 59.91
C LYS A 373 29.58 49.97 59.26
N GLN A 374 30.71 49.50 59.76
CA GLN A 374 31.39 48.30 59.24
C GLN A 374 30.57 47.04 59.50
N GLU A 375 30.09 46.86 60.74
CA GLU A 375 29.23 45.72 61.12
C GLU A 375 27.93 45.72 60.31
N GLU A 376 27.30 46.88 60.13
CA GLU A 376 26.07 47.02 59.34
C GLU A 376 26.32 46.77 57.84
N ALA A 377 27.41 47.29 57.27
CA ALA A 377 27.77 47.03 55.87
C ALA A 377 28.02 45.53 55.62
N ALA A 378 28.69 44.83 56.54
CA ALA A 378 28.92 43.40 56.46
C ALA A 378 27.60 42.60 56.52
N ARG A 379 26.70 42.94 57.46
CA ARG A 379 25.37 42.32 57.58
C ARG A 379 24.50 42.58 56.33
N ALA A 380 24.46 43.82 55.86
CA ALA A 380 23.69 44.21 54.68
C ALA A 380 24.19 43.48 53.43
N LYS A 381 25.51 43.34 53.28
CA LYS A 381 26.12 42.56 52.20
C LYS A 381 25.70 41.09 52.26
N LEU A 382 25.80 40.46 53.43
CA LEU A 382 25.43 39.05 53.60
C LEU A 382 23.94 38.80 53.29
N ILE A 383 23.04 39.67 53.76
CA ILE A 383 21.60 39.59 53.45
C ILE A 383 21.37 39.73 51.93
N LYS A 384 22.02 40.71 51.30
CA LYS A 384 21.92 40.94 49.85
C LYS A 384 22.43 39.75 49.04
N ASP A 385 23.55 39.16 49.43
CA ASP A 385 24.14 38.01 48.75
C ASP A 385 23.21 36.78 48.85
N VAL A 386 22.59 36.55 50.01
CA VAL A 386 21.58 35.50 50.20
C VAL A 386 20.36 35.75 49.30
N LEU A 387 19.79 36.96 49.32
CA LEU A 387 18.60 37.30 48.52
C LEU A 387 18.84 37.22 47.01
N THR A 388 19.98 37.72 46.54
CA THR A 388 20.35 37.66 45.12
C THR A 388 20.57 36.22 44.67
N THR A 389 21.26 35.40 45.47
CA THR A 389 21.45 33.96 45.18
C THR A 389 20.10 33.28 45.03
N ILE A 390 19.18 33.52 45.96
CA ILE A 390 17.82 32.98 45.91
C ILE A 390 17.07 33.44 44.65
N GLN A 391 17.08 34.74 44.37
CA GLN A 391 16.34 35.33 43.26
C GLN A 391 16.82 34.76 41.92
N THR A 392 18.15 34.61 41.76
CA THR A 392 18.73 33.97 40.57
C THR A 392 18.31 32.51 40.42
N GLN A 393 18.15 31.77 41.53
CA GLN A 393 17.70 30.38 41.49
C GLN A 393 16.22 30.25 41.10
N ILE A 394 15.35 31.10 41.66
CA ILE A 394 13.93 31.14 41.26
C ILE A 394 13.82 31.49 39.77
N ASP A 395 14.57 32.50 39.30
CA ASP A 395 14.57 32.88 37.89
C ASP A 395 15.09 31.76 36.97
N ASN A 396 16.13 31.04 37.40
CA ASN A 396 16.64 29.88 36.66
C ASN A 396 15.65 28.72 36.63
N ASN A 397 14.99 28.41 37.75
CA ASN A 397 13.96 27.37 37.82
C ASN A 397 12.76 27.73 36.93
N MET A 398 12.27 28.97 36.98
CA MET A 398 11.22 29.44 36.07
C MET A 398 11.63 29.30 34.60
N LYS A 399 12.85 29.69 34.23
CA LYS A 399 13.37 29.50 32.86
C LYS A 399 13.39 28.03 32.46
N LYS A 400 13.90 27.15 33.32
CA LYS A 400 13.91 25.69 33.09
C LYS A 400 12.49 25.14 32.91
N HIS A 401 11.53 25.57 33.73
CA HIS A 401 10.13 25.15 33.59
C HIS A 401 9.52 25.62 32.28
N LYS A 402 9.75 26.89 31.89
CA LYS A 402 9.30 27.44 30.60
C LYS A 402 9.92 26.72 29.40
N GLU A 403 11.22 26.44 29.45
CA GLU A 403 11.90 25.69 28.38
C GLU A 403 11.37 24.27 28.26
N LYS A 404 11.19 23.56 29.39
CA LYS A 404 10.59 22.23 29.41
C LYS A 404 9.15 22.26 28.89
N GLN A 405 8.37 23.26 29.29
CA GLN A 405 6.99 23.45 28.82
C GLN A 405 6.96 23.70 27.31
N ALA A 406 7.82 24.57 26.77
CA ALA A 406 7.92 24.82 25.34
C ALA A 406 8.28 23.55 24.55
N ARG A 407 9.19 22.71 25.07
CA ARG A 407 9.51 21.41 24.46
C ARG A 407 8.31 20.47 24.47
N VAL A 408 7.61 20.35 25.60
CA VAL A 408 6.41 19.51 25.70
C VAL A 408 5.29 19.99 24.78
N ILE A 409 5.10 21.30 24.63
CA ILE A 409 4.14 21.89 23.70
C ILE A 409 4.52 21.52 22.26
N LYS A 410 5.79 21.66 21.88
CA LYS A 410 6.25 21.29 20.54
C LYS A 410 6.04 19.79 20.25
N GLU A 411 6.39 18.92 21.20
CA GLU A 411 6.14 17.48 21.08
C GLU A 411 4.63 17.16 20.99
N ARG A 412 3.79 17.91 21.70
CA ARG A 412 2.33 17.81 21.63
C ARG A 412 1.80 18.19 20.25
N GLU A 413 2.29 19.29 19.67
CA GLU A 413 1.93 19.72 18.31
C GLU A 413 2.34 18.68 17.27
N GLU A 414 3.56 18.12 17.39
CA GLU A 414 4.03 17.03 16.53
C GLU A 414 3.18 15.75 16.66
N MET A 415 2.69 15.44 17.86
CA MET A 415 1.74 14.33 18.06
C MET A 415 0.36 14.62 17.48
N VAL A 416 -0.16 15.83 17.63
CA VAL A 416 -1.44 16.23 17.03
C VAL A 416 -1.36 16.12 15.50
N ALA A 417 -0.28 16.61 14.90
CA ALA A 417 -0.05 16.48 13.46
C ALA A 417 0.02 15.01 13.01
N ARG A 418 0.66 14.12 13.79
CA ARG A 418 0.66 12.68 13.52
C ARG A 418 -0.74 12.08 13.61
N ILE A 419 -1.50 12.39 14.65
CA ILE A 419 -2.89 11.94 14.82
C ILE A 419 -3.76 12.42 13.64
N GLU A 420 -3.58 13.65 13.18
CA GLU A 420 -4.28 14.19 12.01
C GLU A 420 -3.92 13.45 10.71
N ALA A 421 -2.64 13.09 10.52
CA ALA A 421 -2.19 12.28 9.40
C ALA A 421 -2.84 10.89 9.42
N TYR A 422 -2.79 10.18 10.54
CA TYR A 422 -3.44 8.86 10.69
C TYR A 422 -4.96 8.93 10.52
N ASN A 423 -5.62 9.98 11.02
CA ASN A 423 -7.04 10.19 10.79
C ASN A 423 -7.36 10.44 9.31
N SER A 424 -6.47 11.10 8.58
CA SER A 424 -6.59 11.32 7.14
C SER A 424 -6.42 10.01 6.37
N GLU A 425 -5.40 9.22 6.69
CA GLU A 425 -5.21 7.87 6.12
C GLU A 425 -6.41 6.95 6.39
N LEU A 426 -6.97 7.00 7.60
CA LEU A 426 -8.16 6.22 7.95
C LEU A 426 -9.40 6.67 7.16
N LYS A 427 -9.53 7.97 6.87
CA LYS A 427 -10.59 8.50 6.00
C LYS A 427 -10.40 8.04 4.56
N GLU A 428 -9.18 8.14 4.02
CA GLU A 428 -8.86 7.68 2.67
C GLU A 428 -9.15 6.18 2.49
N LEU A 429 -8.75 5.34 3.45
CA LEU A 429 -9.07 3.90 3.43
C LEU A 429 -10.57 3.63 3.44
N LYS A 430 -11.35 4.39 4.22
CA LYS A 430 -12.82 4.28 4.21
C LYS A 430 -13.40 4.73 2.88
N GLU A 431 -12.89 5.81 2.29
CA GLU A 431 -13.33 6.31 1.00
C GLU A 431 -13.02 5.31 -0.12
N GLU A 432 -11.82 4.74 -0.15
CA GLU A 432 -11.41 3.71 -1.10
C GLU A 432 -12.28 2.46 -0.99
N GLU A 433 -12.60 2.02 0.23
CA GLU A 433 -13.54 0.92 0.46
C GLU A 433 -14.96 1.26 -0.05
N THR A 434 -15.47 2.48 0.19
CA THR A 434 -16.78 2.86 -0.36
C THR A 434 -16.75 2.95 -1.89
N ARG A 435 -15.64 3.38 -2.47
CA ARG A 435 -15.46 3.50 -3.91
C ARG A 435 -15.43 2.13 -4.57
N THR A 436 -14.65 1.19 -4.05
CA THR A 436 -14.61 -0.19 -4.56
C THR A 436 -15.97 -0.88 -4.42
N LYS A 437 -16.68 -0.70 -3.29
CA LYS A 437 -18.07 -1.17 -3.13
C LYS A 437 -19.02 -0.57 -4.17
N ARG A 438 -18.92 0.73 -4.45
CA ARG A 438 -19.73 1.41 -5.48
C ARG A 438 -19.39 0.94 -6.90
N GLU A 439 -18.11 0.76 -7.22
CA GLU A 439 -17.65 0.24 -8.51
C GLU A 439 -18.15 -1.20 -8.73
N ARG A 440 -18.06 -2.05 -7.71
CA ARG A 440 -18.60 -3.41 -7.74
C ARG A 440 -20.12 -3.42 -7.91
N MET A 441 -20.86 -2.60 -7.15
CA MET A 441 -22.31 -2.47 -7.30
C MET A 441 -22.70 -2.01 -8.72
N ARG A 442 -21.94 -1.08 -9.31
CA ARG A 442 -22.14 -0.65 -10.70
C ARG A 442 -21.89 -1.77 -11.70
N SER A 443 -20.80 -2.53 -11.55
CA SER A 443 -20.48 -3.68 -12.41
C SER A 443 -21.59 -4.73 -12.35
N ILE A 444 -22.04 -5.10 -11.15
CA ILE A 444 -23.13 -6.07 -10.96
C ILE A 444 -24.42 -5.56 -11.60
N ASN A 445 -24.78 -4.29 -11.39
CA ASN A 445 -25.97 -3.70 -12.00
C ASN A 445 -25.89 -3.70 -13.53
N GLU A 446 -24.71 -3.44 -14.12
CA GLU A 446 -24.52 -3.48 -15.56
C GLU A 446 -24.64 -4.90 -16.11
N GLU A 447 -24.06 -5.90 -15.43
CA GLU A 447 -24.24 -7.31 -15.80
C GLU A 447 -25.71 -7.75 -15.74
N VAL A 448 -26.44 -7.31 -14.70
CA VAL A 448 -27.87 -7.58 -14.56
C VAL A 448 -28.66 -6.91 -15.70
N LYS A 449 -28.35 -5.66 -16.06
CA LYS A 449 -28.96 -4.98 -17.21
C LYS A 449 -28.70 -5.71 -18.52
N VAL A 450 -27.46 -6.11 -18.79
CA VAL A 450 -27.10 -6.86 -20.00
C VAL A 450 -27.83 -8.21 -20.05
N LYS A 451 -27.92 -8.93 -18.92
CA LYS A 451 -28.69 -10.19 -18.84
C LYS A 451 -30.19 -9.94 -19.10
N ASN A 452 -30.78 -8.90 -18.52
CA ASN A 452 -32.17 -8.55 -18.72
C ASN A 452 -32.45 -8.11 -20.17
N ALA A 453 -31.55 -7.33 -20.79
CA ALA A 453 -31.66 -6.94 -22.19
C ALA A 453 -31.62 -8.17 -23.11
N LYS A 454 -30.66 -9.08 -22.91
CA LYS A 454 -30.58 -10.35 -23.66
C LYS A 454 -31.83 -11.21 -23.46
N LYS A 455 -32.38 -11.26 -22.24
CA LYS A 455 -33.62 -11.99 -21.96
C LYS A 455 -34.79 -11.39 -22.75
N LYS A 456 -34.93 -10.06 -22.71
CA LYS A 456 -35.98 -9.33 -23.45
C LYS A 456 -35.83 -9.47 -24.97
N GLU A 457 -34.61 -9.46 -25.50
CA GLU A 457 -34.36 -9.74 -26.91
C GLU A 457 -34.79 -11.15 -27.31
N ARG A 458 -34.48 -12.15 -26.48
CA ARG A 458 -34.94 -13.53 -26.71
C ARG A 458 -36.47 -13.62 -26.72
N GLU A 459 -37.12 -13.06 -25.71
CA GLU A 459 -38.58 -13.00 -25.62
C GLU A 459 -39.18 -12.30 -26.85
N ASN A 460 -38.60 -11.19 -27.31
CA ASN A 460 -39.03 -10.51 -28.53
C ASN A 460 -38.83 -11.34 -29.80
N THR A 461 -37.72 -12.08 -29.91
CA THR A 461 -37.48 -12.96 -31.06
C THR A 461 -38.43 -14.16 -31.06
N GLU A 462 -38.77 -14.69 -29.89
CA GLU A 462 -39.76 -15.76 -29.75
C GLU A 462 -41.16 -15.27 -30.12
N LEU A 463 -41.55 -14.09 -29.64
CA LEU A 463 -42.80 -13.44 -30.03
C LEU A 463 -42.89 -13.20 -31.55
N ARG A 464 -41.82 -12.71 -32.19
CA ARG A 464 -41.78 -12.55 -33.66
C ARG A 464 -41.96 -13.87 -34.41
N LYS A 465 -41.35 -14.95 -33.93
CA LYS A 465 -41.52 -16.28 -34.54
C LYS A 465 -42.96 -16.78 -34.40
N ILE A 466 -43.57 -16.56 -33.23
CA ILE A 466 -44.98 -16.89 -32.99
C ILE A 466 -45.88 -16.08 -33.92
N ASP A 467 -45.63 -14.77 -34.09
CA ASP A 467 -46.39 -13.92 -35.02
C ASP A 467 -46.23 -14.39 -36.48
N GLU A 468 -45.02 -14.75 -36.92
CA GLU A 468 -44.76 -15.31 -38.25
C GLU A 468 -45.43 -16.68 -38.47
N GLU A 469 -45.52 -17.51 -37.44
CA GLU A 469 -46.27 -18.77 -37.48
C GLU A 469 -47.77 -18.53 -37.55
N LEU A 470 -48.31 -17.59 -36.76
CA LEU A 470 -49.71 -17.19 -36.83
C LEU A 470 -50.07 -16.60 -38.20
N GLU A 471 -49.20 -15.80 -38.82
CA GLU A 471 -49.41 -15.32 -40.20
C GLU A 471 -49.41 -16.45 -41.23
N ARG A 472 -48.53 -17.45 -41.09
CA ARG A 472 -48.51 -18.63 -41.96
C ARG A 472 -49.81 -19.42 -41.85
N VAL A 473 -50.27 -19.66 -40.62
CA VAL A 473 -51.56 -20.33 -40.36
C VAL A 473 -52.71 -19.52 -40.96
N ARG A 474 -52.74 -18.18 -40.79
CA ARG A 474 -53.78 -17.32 -41.42
C ARG A 474 -53.79 -17.43 -42.94
N LYS A 475 -52.62 -17.44 -43.59
CA LYS A 475 -52.51 -17.60 -45.05
C LYS A 475 -52.98 -19.00 -45.51
N GLU A 476 -52.70 -20.03 -44.73
CA GLU A 476 -53.20 -21.39 -44.97
C GLU A 476 -54.71 -21.48 -44.77
N GLU A 477 -55.27 -20.87 -43.72
CA GLU A 477 -56.72 -20.77 -43.51
C GLU A 477 -57.41 -20.02 -44.65
N GLU A 478 -56.85 -18.90 -45.12
CA GLU A 478 -57.39 -18.17 -46.27
C GLU A 478 -57.33 -18.97 -47.58
N ARG A 479 -56.27 -19.76 -47.77
CA ARG A 479 -56.16 -20.70 -48.89
C ARG A 479 -57.24 -21.77 -48.80
N LEU A 480 -57.41 -22.38 -47.62
CA LEU A 480 -58.45 -23.39 -47.38
C LEU A 480 -59.84 -22.80 -47.52
N LYS A 481 -60.12 -21.58 -47.06
CA LYS A 481 -61.40 -20.87 -47.28
C LYS A 481 -61.67 -20.64 -48.76
N ARG A 482 -60.66 -20.26 -49.55
CA ARG A 482 -60.77 -20.14 -51.01
C ARG A 482 -61.02 -21.49 -51.67
N GLU A 483 -60.40 -22.56 -51.18
CA GLU A 483 -60.59 -23.92 -51.67
C GLU A 483 -61.98 -24.47 -51.33
N ILE A 484 -62.48 -24.22 -50.11
CA ILE A 484 -63.85 -24.52 -49.68
C ILE A 484 -64.86 -23.74 -50.52
N MET A 485 -64.64 -22.43 -50.77
CA MET A 485 -65.51 -21.67 -51.67
C MET A 485 -65.49 -22.22 -53.11
N ASN A 486 -64.33 -22.67 -53.61
CA ASN A 486 -64.25 -23.32 -54.92
C ASN A 486 -64.95 -24.69 -54.95
N ILE A 487 -64.89 -25.46 -53.86
CA ILE A 487 -65.60 -26.74 -53.71
C ILE A 487 -67.12 -26.49 -53.62
N GLN A 488 -67.56 -25.48 -52.87
CA GLN A 488 -68.97 -25.05 -52.80
C GLN A 488 -69.48 -24.45 -54.13
N ARG A 489 -68.59 -23.94 -54.99
CA ARG A 489 -68.96 -23.58 -56.38
C ARG A 489 -69.03 -24.79 -57.31
N ARG A 490 -68.25 -25.84 -57.04
CA ARG A 490 -68.27 -27.11 -57.80
C ARG A 490 -69.41 -28.03 -57.39
N GLN A 491 -69.85 -27.98 -56.14
CA GLN A 491 -71.08 -28.61 -55.68
C GLN A 491 -72.21 -27.57 -55.79
N GLY A 492 -73.01 -27.64 -56.84
CA GLY A 492 -74.24 -26.84 -56.94
C GLY A 492 -75.14 -27.01 -55.70
N PRO A 493 -76.14 -26.13 -55.49
CA PRO A 493 -76.93 -26.08 -54.26
C PRO A 493 -77.51 -27.47 -53.94
N ILE A 494 -77.22 -27.95 -52.73
CA ILE A 494 -77.77 -29.21 -52.20
C ILE A 494 -79.29 -29.06 -52.20
N ARG A 495 -79.95 -29.73 -53.15
CA ARG A 495 -81.40 -29.91 -53.14
C ARG A 495 -81.76 -30.76 -51.92
N PRO A 496 -82.73 -30.35 -51.08
CA PRO A 496 -83.21 -31.20 -50.00
C PRO A 496 -83.89 -32.43 -50.62
N THR A 497 -83.40 -33.62 -50.27
CA THR A 497 -84.07 -34.88 -50.59
C THR A 497 -85.36 -34.99 -49.80
N ARG A 498 -86.46 -34.81 -50.53
CA ARG A 498 -87.85 -35.08 -50.13
C ARG A 498 -87.96 -36.50 -49.59
N SER A 499 -88.11 -36.66 -48.28
CA SER A 499 -88.47 -37.93 -47.66
C SER A 499 -89.89 -38.30 -48.10
N LYS A 500 -90.04 -39.51 -48.63
CA LYS A 500 -91.33 -40.14 -48.92
C LYS A 500 -92.01 -40.48 -47.60
N LEU A 501 -93.20 -39.91 -47.42
CA LEU A 501 -94.25 -40.46 -46.57
C LEU A 501 -94.55 -41.89 -47.04
N PHE A 502 -94.32 -42.86 -46.16
CA PHE A 502 -95.13 -44.08 -46.09
C PHE A 502 -95.99 -43.95 -44.84
N PHE A 503 -97.27 -44.26 -45.01
CA PHE A 503 -98.26 -44.47 -43.96
C PHE A 503 -97.82 -45.56 -42.97
#